data_AF-A0A973RCN7-F1
#
_entry.id   AF-A0A973RCN7-F1
#
_cell.length_a   1.000
_cell.length_b   1.000
_cell.length_c   1.000
_cell.angle_alpha   90.00
_cell.angle_beta   90.00
_cell.angle_gamma   90.00
#
_symmetry.space_group_name_H-M   'P 1'
#
loop_
_entity.id
_entity.type
_entity.pdbx_description
1 polymer ?
#
loop_
_entity_poly.entity_id
_entity_poly.type
_entity_poly.pdbx_seq_one_letter_code
_entity_poly.pdbx_strand_id
1 'polypeptide(L)'
;MSREDGDGLAEAFLREPRRYTSHQVAHMAGVPVYRARRLWRALGFANVADDAVEFTDSDVEALKTMLAMVGSGAYSEEHMLLMARSIGRATARLAESQAELGAEALDQAGVPLAERPRAWRRRAELVVPDLAKLLVYAWQRQLSA
;
A
#
# COMPACT_ATOMS: atom_id res chain seq x y z
N MET A 1 1.34 22.82 4.72
CA MET A 1 1.02 21.42 5.06
C MET A 1 2.24 20.88 5.80
N SER A 2 2.16 20.72 7.11
CA SER A 2 3.30 20.26 7.91
C SER A 2 3.54 18.77 7.65
N ARG A 3 4.80 18.33 7.64
CA ARG A 3 5.20 16.95 7.36
C ARG A 3 4.48 15.94 8.28
N GLU A 4 4.22 16.33 9.53
CA GLU A 4 3.46 15.57 10.53
C GLU A 4 1.99 15.26 10.15
N ASP A 5 1.31 16.17 9.45
CA ASP A 5 -0.08 15.96 9.03
C ASP A 5 -0.19 14.96 7.86
N GLY A 6 0.82 14.97 6.98
CA GLY A 6 0.93 14.02 5.87
C GLY A 6 1.33 12.62 6.33
N ASP A 7 2.26 12.53 7.27
CA ASP A 7 2.72 11.26 7.83
C ASP A 7 1.59 10.54 8.59
N GLY A 8 0.85 11.26 9.44
CA GLY A 8 -0.27 10.67 10.16
C GLY A 8 -1.48 10.32 9.28
N LEU A 9 -1.54 10.77 8.02
CA LEU A 9 -2.57 10.33 7.07
C LEU A 9 -2.17 9.00 6.42
N ALA A 10 -0.92 8.87 6.00
CA ALA A 10 -0.40 7.62 5.43
C ALA A 10 -0.45 6.47 6.45
N GLU A 11 -0.08 6.74 7.70
CA GLU A 11 -0.20 5.76 8.80
C GLU A 11 -1.65 5.36 9.07
N ALA A 12 -2.62 6.24 8.85
CA ALA A 12 -4.04 5.90 9.00
C ALA A 12 -4.54 4.94 7.93
N PHE A 13 -4.01 5.06 6.70
CA PHE A 13 -4.34 4.15 5.60
C PHE A 13 -3.64 2.81 5.72
N LEU A 14 -2.37 2.81 6.13
CA LEU A 14 -1.59 1.58 6.37
C LEU A 14 -1.93 0.92 7.71
N ARG A 15 -2.53 1.67 8.64
CA ARG A 15 -2.86 1.28 10.02
C ARG A 15 -1.67 0.75 10.82
N GLU A 16 -0.46 1.10 10.39
CA GLU A 16 0.80 0.69 10.99
C GLU A 16 1.77 1.88 10.98
N PRO A 17 2.60 2.04 12.02
CA PRO A 17 3.63 3.05 12.04
C PRO A 17 4.72 2.71 11.02
N ARG A 18 5.35 3.74 10.46
CA ARG A 18 6.57 3.57 9.66
C ARG A 18 7.75 3.29 10.59
N ARG A 19 8.51 2.22 10.31
CA ARG A 19 9.55 1.69 11.21
C ARG A 19 10.87 1.40 10.53
N TYR A 20 10.84 1.14 9.22
CA TYR A 20 11.98 0.58 8.53
C TYR A 20 12.38 1.37 7.28
N THR A 21 13.68 1.35 7.00
CA THR A 21 14.27 1.73 5.73
C THR A 21 14.18 0.61 4.70
N SER A 22 14.36 0.93 3.42
CA SER A 22 14.40 -0.06 2.34
C SER A 22 15.44 -1.18 2.59
N HIS A 23 16.59 -0.83 3.16
CA HIS A 23 17.64 -1.79 3.49
C HIS A 23 17.25 -2.72 4.64
N GLN A 24 16.61 -2.18 5.69
CA GLN A 24 16.14 -3.00 6.81
C GLN A 24 15.08 -4.00 6.37
N VAL A 25 14.10 -3.57 5.55
CA VAL A 25 13.08 -4.49 5.03
C VAL A 25 13.70 -5.60 4.18
N ALA A 26 14.61 -5.25 3.27
CA ALA A 26 15.30 -6.23 2.43
C ALA A 26 16.12 -7.24 3.26
N HIS A 27 16.84 -6.75 4.27
CA HIS A 27 17.59 -7.58 5.21
C HIS A 27 16.66 -8.53 5.98
N MET A 28 15.55 -8.04 6.53
CA MET A 28 14.54 -8.85 7.26
C MET A 28 13.86 -9.89 6.36
N ALA A 29 13.73 -9.61 5.06
CA ALA A 29 13.23 -10.54 4.06
C ALA A 29 14.32 -11.47 3.48
N GLY A 30 15.57 -11.34 3.91
CA GLY A 30 16.67 -12.21 3.48
C GLY A 30 17.11 -12.02 2.03
N VAL A 31 16.91 -10.83 1.44
CA VAL A 31 17.25 -10.55 0.05
C VAL A 31 18.10 -9.29 -0.11
N PRO A 32 18.91 -9.20 -1.18
CA PRO A 32 19.53 -7.94 -1.54
C PRO A 32 18.49 -6.84 -1.83
N VAL A 33 18.77 -5.61 -1.40
CA VAL A 33 17.84 -4.46 -1.55
C VAL A 33 17.40 -4.22 -3.00
N TYR A 34 18.27 -4.48 -3.99
CA TYR A 34 17.93 -4.31 -5.40
C TYR A 34 16.79 -5.26 -5.86
N ARG A 35 16.66 -6.45 -5.24
CA ARG A 35 15.55 -7.38 -5.52
C ARG A 35 14.24 -6.84 -4.94
N ALA A 36 14.27 -6.40 -3.68
CA ALA A 36 13.12 -5.77 -3.02
C ALA A 36 12.61 -4.55 -3.81
N ARG A 37 13.52 -3.64 -4.19
CA ARG A 37 13.21 -2.46 -5.04
C ARG A 37 12.60 -2.83 -6.37
N ARG A 38 12.96 -3.98 -6.95
CA ARG A 38 12.38 -4.42 -8.23
C ARG A 38 10.92 -4.84 -8.07
N LEU A 39 10.57 -5.48 -6.96
CA LEU A 39 9.19 -5.83 -6.62
C LEU A 39 8.35 -4.61 -6.24
N TRP A 40 8.86 -3.69 -5.42
CA TRP A 40 8.15 -2.46 -5.08
C TRP A 40 7.87 -1.58 -6.30
N ARG A 41 8.86 -1.42 -7.20
CA ARG A 41 8.64 -0.73 -8.48
C ARG A 41 7.60 -1.44 -9.34
N ALA A 42 7.55 -2.76 -9.32
CA ALA A 42 6.52 -3.51 -10.02
C ALA A 42 5.12 -3.22 -9.43
N LEU A 43 5.00 -3.12 -8.10
CA LEU A 43 3.76 -2.71 -7.43
C LEU A 43 3.39 -1.23 -7.66
N GLY A 44 4.30 -0.43 -8.20
CA GLY A 44 4.09 1.00 -8.43
C GLY A 44 4.37 1.88 -7.22
N PHE A 45 5.07 1.37 -6.20
CA PHE A 45 5.46 2.17 -5.04
C PHE A 45 6.53 3.21 -5.44
N ALA A 46 6.48 4.37 -4.80
CA ALA A 46 7.44 5.44 -5.05
C ALA A 46 8.86 5.02 -4.62
N ASN A 47 9.86 5.49 -5.36
CA ASN A 47 11.24 5.38 -4.92
C ASN A 47 11.45 6.33 -3.73
N VAL A 48 11.73 5.76 -2.57
CA VAL A 48 12.14 6.50 -1.37
C VAL A 48 13.67 6.51 -1.27
N ALA A 49 14.22 7.51 -0.58
CA ALA A 49 15.64 7.54 -0.28
C ALA A 49 16.05 6.31 0.56
N ASP A 50 17.31 5.89 0.41
CA ASP A 50 17.78 4.62 1.00
C ASP A 50 17.70 4.61 2.53
N ASP A 51 17.85 5.79 3.15
CA ASP A 51 17.78 6.06 4.58
C ASP A 51 16.39 6.51 5.08
N ALA A 52 15.41 6.63 4.19
CA ALA A 52 14.06 7.04 4.55
C ALA A 52 13.32 5.94 5.31
N VAL A 53 12.78 6.28 6.49
CA VAL A 53 11.97 5.38 7.32
C VAL A 53 10.51 5.47 6.89
N GLU A 54 10.18 4.71 5.85
CA GLU A 54 8.87 4.79 5.16
C GLU A 54 8.12 3.45 5.13
N PHE A 55 8.77 2.35 5.52
CA PHE A 55 8.20 1.01 5.46
C PHE A 55 7.72 0.49 6.81
N THR A 56 6.79 -0.46 6.77
CA THR A 56 6.05 -1.05 7.89
C THR A 56 6.36 -2.54 8.07
N ASP A 57 5.77 -3.18 9.09
CA ASP A 57 5.86 -4.63 9.25
C ASP A 57 5.11 -5.35 8.10
N SER A 58 3.99 -4.79 7.66
CA SER A 58 3.25 -5.26 6.48
C SER A 58 4.10 -5.26 5.19
N ASP A 59 5.01 -4.30 5.00
CA ASP A 59 5.92 -4.30 3.84
C ASP A 59 6.91 -5.46 3.85
N VAL A 60 7.39 -5.83 5.04
CA VAL A 60 8.28 -7.00 5.24
C VAL A 60 7.53 -8.28 4.89
N GLU A 61 6.32 -8.45 5.41
CA GLU A 61 5.52 -9.67 5.21
C GLU A 61 5.03 -9.81 3.77
N ALA A 62 4.64 -8.70 3.12
CA ALA A 62 4.31 -8.70 1.70
C ALA A 62 5.50 -9.15 0.84
N LEU A 63 6.70 -8.63 1.13
CA LEU A 63 7.92 -9.02 0.42
C LEU A 63 8.26 -10.50 0.63
N LYS A 64 8.22 -10.99 1.88
CA LYS A 64 8.43 -12.42 2.19
C LYS A 64 7.42 -13.31 1.49
N THR A 65 6.14 -12.91 1.44
CA THR A 65 5.08 -13.67 0.78
C THR A 65 5.35 -13.81 -0.72
N MET A 66 5.72 -12.72 -1.40
CA MET A 66 6.10 -12.77 -2.82
C MET A 66 7.33 -13.66 -3.06
N LEU A 67 8.35 -13.56 -2.21
CA LEU A 67 9.56 -14.37 -2.31
C LEU A 67 9.29 -15.85 -2.06
N ALA A 68 8.41 -16.19 -1.11
CA ALA A 68 8.03 -17.56 -0.82
C ALA A 68 7.28 -18.22 -1.99
N MET A 69 6.40 -17.49 -2.67
CA MET A 69 5.71 -17.96 -3.88
C MET A 69 6.66 -18.26 -5.03
N VAL A 70 7.74 -17.49 -5.16
CA VAL A 70 8.80 -17.76 -6.15
C VAL A 70 9.67 -18.93 -5.70
N GLY A 71 10.08 -18.96 -4.43
CA GLY A 71 10.93 -20.00 -3.87
C GLY A 71 10.29 -21.39 -3.85
N SER A 72 8.96 -21.47 -3.74
CA SER A 72 8.21 -22.73 -3.83
C SER A 72 8.02 -23.24 -5.25
N GLY A 73 8.34 -22.44 -6.27
CA GLY A 73 8.12 -22.76 -7.69
C GLY A 73 6.69 -22.54 -8.18
N ALA A 74 5.79 -22.00 -7.35
CA ALA A 74 4.42 -21.67 -7.77
C ALA A 74 4.40 -20.59 -8.86
N TYR A 75 5.37 -19.68 -8.82
CA TYR A 75 5.58 -18.65 -9.85
C TYR A 75 7.06 -18.53 -10.22
N SER A 76 7.34 -18.22 -11.49
CA SER A 76 8.66 -17.70 -11.88
C SER A 76 8.82 -16.26 -11.37
N GLU A 77 10.06 -15.79 -11.26
CA GLU A 77 10.34 -14.40 -10.87
C GLU A 77 9.72 -13.40 -11.86
N GLU A 78 9.70 -13.74 -13.15
CA GLU A 78 9.07 -12.92 -14.19
C GLU A 78 7.55 -12.87 -14.04
N HIS A 79 6.90 -14.02 -13.84
CA HIS A 79 5.46 -14.07 -13.59
C HIS A 79 5.07 -13.29 -12.33
N MET A 80 5.89 -13.36 -11.28
CA MET A 80 5.63 -12.60 -10.05
C MET A 80 5.73 -11.09 -10.28
N LEU A 81 6.69 -10.62 -11.08
CA LEU A 81 6.78 -9.20 -11.45
C LEU A 81 5.59 -8.76 -12.32
N LEU A 82 5.08 -9.61 -13.20
CA LEU A 82 3.88 -9.32 -13.98
C LEU A 82 2.63 -9.25 -13.09
N MET A 83 2.49 -10.18 -12.15
CA MET A 83 1.40 -10.19 -11.17
C MET A 83 1.43 -8.94 -10.29
N ALA A 84 2.60 -8.61 -9.74
CA ALA A 84 2.80 -7.40 -8.94
C ALA A 84 2.39 -6.13 -9.70
N ARG A 85 2.76 -6.01 -10.99
CA ARG A 85 2.31 -4.90 -11.86
C ARG A 85 0.81 -4.87 -12.06
N SER A 86 0.18 -6.02 -12.23
CA SER A 86 -1.27 -6.11 -12.39
C SER A 86 -2.00 -5.64 -11.13
N ILE A 87 -1.58 -6.16 -9.98
CA ILE A 87 -2.11 -5.78 -8.65
C ILE A 87 -1.91 -4.28 -8.43
N GLY A 88 -0.68 -3.78 -8.61
CA GLY A 88 -0.34 -2.37 -8.41
C GLY A 88 -1.18 -1.41 -9.26
N ARG A 89 -1.41 -1.74 -10.54
CA ARG A 89 -2.29 -0.92 -11.40
C ARG A 89 -3.74 -0.93 -10.93
N ALA A 90 -4.26 -2.10 -10.55
CA ALA A 90 -5.63 -2.23 -10.09
C ALA A 90 -5.86 -1.47 -8.76
N THR A 91 -4.95 -1.62 -7.80
CA THR A 91 -5.05 -0.94 -6.51
C THR A 91 -4.82 0.56 -6.63
N ALA A 92 -3.91 1.02 -7.50
CA ALA A 92 -3.73 2.45 -7.76
C ALA A 92 -5.01 3.10 -8.31
N ARG A 93 -5.68 2.45 -9.27
CA ARG A 93 -6.94 2.95 -9.83
C ARG A 93 -8.06 2.99 -8.79
N LEU A 94 -8.13 1.99 -7.91
CA LEU A 94 -9.08 1.98 -6.80
C LEU A 94 -8.80 3.11 -5.81
N ALA A 95 -7.54 3.31 -5.44
CA ALA A 95 -7.13 4.37 -4.52
C ALA A 95 -7.46 5.77 -5.07
N GLU A 96 -7.18 6.01 -6.36
CA GLU A 96 -7.54 7.26 -7.06
C GLU A 96 -9.05 7.53 -6.99
N SER A 97 -9.87 6.56 -7.40
CA SER A 97 -11.34 6.71 -7.38
C SER A 97 -11.88 6.92 -5.96
N GLN A 98 -11.32 6.23 -4.97
CA GLN A 98 -11.73 6.39 -3.56
C GLN A 98 -11.30 7.74 -2.98
N ALA A 99 -10.15 8.27 -3.40
CA ALA A 99 -9.69 9.60 -3.02
C ALA A 99 -10.61 10.69 -3.58
N GLU A 100 -11.02 10.57 -4.85
CA GLU A 100 -12.00 11.47 -5.49
C GLU A 100 -13.33 11.48 -4.73
N LEU A 101 -13.94 10.30 -4.51
CA LEU A 101 -15.20 10.17 -3.80
C LEU A 101 -15.13 10.69 -2.36
N GLY A 102 -14.01 10.49 -1.68
CA GLY A 102 -13.85 11.01 -0.33
C GLY A 102 -13.61 12.52 -0.29
N ALA A 103 -12.94 13.10 -1.29
CA ALA A 103 -12.80 14.55 -1.42
C ALA A 103 -14.16 15.21 -1.66
N GLU A 104 -14.96 14.66 -2.59
CA GLU A 104 -16.33 15.11 -2.85
C GLU A 104 -17.21 15.05 -1.59
N ALA A 105 -17.11 13.97 -0.81
CA ALA A 105 -17.87 13.83 0.44
C ALA A 105 -17.48 14.90 1.48
N LEU A 106 -16.20 15.26 1.57
CA LEU A 106 -15.73 16.34 2.46
C LEU A 106 -16.19 17.72 1.97
N ASP A 107 -16.22 17.93 0.66
CA ASP A 107 -16.75 19.16 0.05
C ASP A 107 -18.25 19.32 0.36
N GLN A 108 -19.05 18.28 0.15
CA GLN A 108 -20.48 18.27 0.43
C GLN A 108 -20.81 18.50 1.91
N ALA A 109 -19.98 17.97 2.81
CA ALA A 109 -20.11 18.17 4.24
C ALA A 109 -19.60 19.55 4.70
N GLY A 110 -19.07 20.38 3.81
CA GLY A 110 -18.56 21.72 4.12
C GLY A 110 -17.31 21.72 5.00
N VAL A 111 -16.50 20.65 4.95
CA VAL A 111 -15.32 20.51 5.83
C VAL A 111 -14.24 21.53 5.42
N PRO A 112 -13.82 22.43 6.33
CA PRO A 112 -12.76 23.40 6.05
C PRO A 112 -11.45 22.72 5.65
N LEU A 113 -10.69 23.32 4.72
CA LEU A 113 -9.40 22.77 4.25
C LEU A 113 -8.44 22.43 5.40
N ALA A 114 -8.40 23.26 6.44
CA ALA A 114 -7.56 23.06 7.63
C ALA A 114 -7.95 21.81 8.45
N GLU A 115 -9.18 21.33 8.33
CA GLU A 115 -9.68 20.17 9.07
C GLU A 115 -9.63 18.88 8.24
N ARG A 116 -9.40 18.97 6.92
CA ARG A 116 -9.41 17.83 6.01
C ARG A 116 -8.43 16.71 6.39
N PRO A 117 -7.18 16.97 6.81
CA PRO A 117 -6.28 15.88 7.19
C PRO A 117 -6.86 15.03 8.34
N ARG A 118 -7.45 15.67 9.35
CA ARG A 118 -8.10 14.97 10.48
C ARG A 118 -9.38 14.26 10.06
N ALA A 119 -10.19 14.88 9.20
CA ALA A 119 -11.41 14.27 8.67
C ALA A 119 -11.09 13.03 7.83
N TRP A 120 -10.06 13.10 6.99
CA TRP A 120 -9.56 11.98 6.21
C TRP A 120 -9.05 10.84 7.08
N ARG A 121 -8.25 11.14 8.10
CA ARG A 121 -7.75 10.13 9.06
C ARG A 121 -8.92 9.36 9.71
N ARG A 122 -9.90 10.08 10.27
CA ARG A 122 -11.09 9.45 10.87
C ARG A 122 -11.88 8.63 9.87
N ARG A 123 -12.04 9.12 8.64
CA ARG A 123 -12.72 8.38 7.57
C ARG A 123 -11.97 7.09 7.23
N ALA A 124 -10.65 7.16 7.03
CA ALA A 124 -9.81 6.01 6.70
C ALA A 124 -9.91 4.92 7.77
N GLU A 125 -9.82 5.29 9.06
CA GLU A 125 -9.97 4.35 10.18
C GLU A 125 -11.30 3.59 10.16
N LEU A 126 -12.38 4.26 9.73
CA LEU A 126 -13.73 3.70 9.64
C LEU A 126 -13.92 2.82 8.40
N VAL A 127 -13.45 3.24 7.22
CA VAL A 127 -13.85 2.59 5.95
C VAL A 127 -12.83 1.59 5.41
N VAL A 128 -11.53 1.78 5.68
CA VAL A 128 -10.47 0.93 5.09
C VAL A 128 -10.64 -0.55 5.41
N PRO A 129 -11.00 -0.97 6.66
CA PRO A 129 -11.19 -2.39 6.97
C PRO A 129 -12.27 -3.07 6.13
N ASP A 130 -13.39 -2.40 5.92
CA ASP A 130 -14.51 -2.97 5.17
C ASP A 130 -14.26 -2.94 3.66
N LEU A 131 -13.61 -1.88 3.16
CA LEU A 131 -13.13 -1.83 1.77
C LEU A 131 -12.12 -2.94 1.47
N ALA A 132 -11.20 -3.24 2.39
CA ALA A 132 -10.25 -4.34 2.24
C ALA A 132 -10.95 -5.71 2.14
N LYS A 133 -11.95 -5.96 3.00
CA LYS A 133 -12.77 -7.19 2.92
C LYS A 133 -13.51 -7.30 1.59
N LEU A 134 -14.12 -6.20 1.14
CA LEU A 134 -14.84 -6.15 -0.14
C LEU A 134 -13.91 -6.38 -1.33
N LEU A 135 -12.70 -5.80 -1.30
CA LEU A 135 -11.70 -6.01 -2.34
C LEU A 135 -11.31 -7.49 -2.45
N VAL A 136 -10.99 -8.13 -1.34
CA VAL A 136 -10.62 -9.55 -1.29
C VAL A 136 -11.79 -10.42 -1.79
N TYR A 137 -13.00 -10.16 -1.31
CA TYR A 137 -14.19 -10.90 -1.72
C TYR A 137 -14.47 -10.75 -3.23
N ALA A 138 -14.46 -9.51 -3.74
CA ALA A 138 -14.71 -9.23 -5.15
C ALA A 138 -13.65 -9.91 -6.04
N TRP A 139 -12.38 -9.86 -5.65
CA TRP A 139 -11.30 -10.56 -6.34
C TRP A 139 -11.51 -12.08 -6.38
N GLN A 140 -11.83 -12.70 -5.25
CA GLN A 140 -12.13 -14.13 -5.18
C GLN A 140 -13.34 -14.51 -6.05
N ARG A 141 -14.38 -13.66 -6.05
CA ARG A 141 -15.58 -13.88 -6.88
C ARG A 141 -15.25 -13.81 -8.37
N GLN A 142 -14.42 -12.86 -8.79
CA GLN A 142 -13.97 -12.74 -10.17
C GLN A 142 -13.12 -13.94 -10.61
N LEU A 143 -12.32 -14.52 -9.72
CA LEU A 143 -11.56 -15.74 -10.01
C LEU A 143 -12.42 -17.00 -10.13
N SER A 144 -13.61 -17.00 -9.52
CA SER A 144 -14.55 -18.13 -9.55
C SER A 144 -15.53 -18.09 -10.72
N ALA A 145 -15.51 -17.02 -11.52
CA ALA A 145 -16.39 -16.81 -12.67
C ALA A 145 -15.80 -17.43 -13.94
#